data_AF-M2MZ32-F1
#
_entry.id   AF-M2MZ32-F1
#
_cell.length_a   1.000
_cell.length_b   1.000
_cell.length_c   1.000
_cell.angle_alpha   90.00
_cell.angle_beta   90.00
_cell.angle_gamma   90.00
#
_symmetry.space_group_name_H-M   'P 1'
#
loop_
_entity.id
_entity.type
_entity.pdbx_description
1 polymer ?
#
loop_
_entity_poly.entity_id
_entity_poly.type
_entity_poly.pdbx_seq_one_letter_code
_entity_poly.pdbx_strand_id
1 'polypeptide(L)'
;NEQAGSSLFNLPRELRDIVWAYATAPYEDPQAKFEESAYYCRPGHIARLKSDVALLLTCRRIWLEANAMPMLQAEHLYYFYRPAPDERTKWWMAQLSDHNRANFGHLHMYAQMCNIERLTATPGALREFFLSKRLQAGDFQPRVFHVTIRHTDWWYWEREAPLRLADRWVVALLNTPDLRSTKVLKLELETLDYKVDQLKPIVERLRDLNSEEKETHIINGKPQRTKFVLHEKLETFNWEGPANIDGKKHAPYADKSRLRYHVVTLTWHL
;
A
#
# COMPACT_ATOMS: atom_id res chain seq x y z
N ASN A 1 23.65 27.45 -11.97
CA ASN A 1 22.42 26.85 -12.54
C ASN A 1 21.16 27.66 -12.21
N GLU A 2 21.21 28.98 -12.35
CA GLU A 2 20.10 29.84 -11.91
C GLU A 2 18.87 29.74 -12.83
N GLN A 3 19.06 29.37 -14.10
CA GLN A 3 17.96 29.17 -15.07
C GLN A 3 17.09 30.44 -15.24
N ALA A 4 17.70 31.63 -15.14
CA ALA A 4 17.02 32.93 -15.11
C ALA A 4 16.17 33.26 -16.35
N GLY A 5 16.42 32.59 -17.49
CA GLY A 5 15.62 32.73 -18.70
C GLY A 5 14.31 31.93 -18.73
N SER A 6 14.04 31.11 -17.72
CA SER A 6 12.84 30.28 -17.66
C SER A 6 11.82 30.86 -16.68
N SER A 7 10.63 31.18 -17.20
CA SER A 7 9.50 31.69 -16.40
C SER A 7 9.13 30.77 -15.24
N LEU A 8 9.38 29.46 -15.37
CA LEU A 8 9.14 28.48 -14.31
C LEU A 8 9.97 28.76 -13.06
N PHE A 9 11.22 29.20 -13.23
CA PHE A 9 12.12 29.52 -12.11
C PHE A 9 11.94 30.92 -11.53
N ASN A 10 11.09 31.73 -12.16
CA ASN A 10 10.62 33.01 -11.60
C ASN A 10 9.43 32.83 -10.65
N LEU A 11 8.80 31.65 -10.63
CA LEU A 11 7.75 31.34 -9.66
C LEU A 11 8.34 31.17 -8.25
N PRO A 12 7.54 31.28 -7.18
CA PRO A 12 7.92 30.83 -5.84
C PRO A 12 8.18 29.32 -5.79
N ARG A 13 8.92 28.86 -4.78
CA ARG A 13 9.29 27.44 -4.63
C ARG A 13 8.04 26.56 -4.47
N GLU A 14 7.06 27.04 -3.74
CA GLU A 14 5.81 26.37 -3.41
C GLU A 14 4.99 26.07 -4.69
N LEU A 15 4.92 27.03 -5.61
CA LEU A 15 4.24 26.82 -6.90
C LEU A 15 5.01 25.84 -7.78
N ARG A 16 6.35 25.89 -7.76
CA ARG A 16 7.15 24.89 -8.47
C ARG A 16 6.96 23.50 -7.89
N ASP A 17 6.90 23.35 -6.57
CA ASP A 17 6.66 22.06 -5.94
C ASP A 17 5.32 21.45 -6.34
N ILE A 18 4.27 22.28 -6.50
CA ILE A 18 3.00 21.83 -7.07
C ILE A 18 3.19 21.33 -8.50
N VAL A 19 3.89 22.10 -9.36
CA VAL A 19 4.16 21.69 -10.75
C VAL A 19 4.94 20.36 -10.78
N TRP A 20 5.98 20.23 -9.96
CA TRP A 20 6.79 19.01 -9.84
C TRP A 20 5.94 17.83 -9.39
N ALA A 21 5.09 18.02 -8.38
CA ALA A 21 4.22 16.98 -7.85
C ALA A 21 3.21 16.51 -8.90
N TYR A 22 2.59 17.42 -9.65
CA TYR A 22 1.67 17.03 -10.73
C TYR A 22 2.38 16.36 -11.90
N ALA A 23 3.54 16.89 -12.32
CA ALA A 23 4.27 16.36 -13.47
C ALA A 23 4.88 14.98 -13.22
N THR A 24 5.13 14.61 -11.96
CA THR A 24 5.73 13.32 -11.58
C THR A 24 4.75 12.38 -10.87
N ALA A 25 3.49 12.80 -10.71
CA ALA A 25 2.45 11.97 -10.10
C ALA A 25 2.28 10.65 -10.87
N PRO A 26 2.09 9.52 -10.16
CA PRO A 26 1.76 8.26 -10.81
C PRO A 26 0.39 8.33 -11.48
N TYR A 27 0.24 7.67 -12.61
CA TYR A 27 -1.02 7.50 -13.33
C TYR A 27 -1.13 6.08 -13.91
N GLU A 28 -2.36 5.69 -14.23
CA GLU A 28 -2.67 4.43 -14.91
C GLU A 28 -2.28 4.52 -16.39
N ASP A 29 -1.32 3.70 -16.82
CA ASP A 29 -0.84 3.66 -18.20
C ASP A 29 -1.95 3.22 -19.17
N PRO A 30 -2.45 4.11 -20.06
CA PRO A 30 -3.55 3.78 -20.97
C PRO A 30 -3.22 2.65 -21.96
N GLN A 31 -1.93 2.36 -22.18
CA GLN A 31 -1.44 1.33 -23.08
C GLN A 31 -1.23 -0.03 -22.40
N ALA A 32 -1.39 -0.10 -21.08
CA ALA A 32 -1.14 -1.31 -20.28
C ALA A 32 -2.32 -1.61 -19.33
N LYS A 33 -3.52 -1.59 -19.90
CA LYS A 33 -4.76 -1.93 -19.19
C LYS A 33 -4.79 -3.41 -18.83
N PHE A 34 -5.35 -3.69 -17.66
CA PHE A 34 -5.61 -5.03 -17.21
C PHE A 34 -6.94 -5.55 -17.77
N GLU A 35 -7.07 -6.87 -17.81
CA GLU A 35 -8.36 -7.50 -18.07
C GLU A 35 -9.30 -7.25 -16.89
N GLU A 36 -10.56 -6.87 -17.15
CA GLU A 36 -11.52 -6.53 -16.09
C GLU A 36 -11.73 -7.70 -15.11
N SER A 37 -11.63 -8.95 -15.60
CA SER A 37 -11.77 -10.16 -14.78
C SER A 37 -10.50 -10.56 -14.01
N ALA A 38 -9.37 -9.89 -14.21
CA ALA A 38 -8.13 -10.27 -13.55
C ALA A 38 -8.21 -10.07 -12.03
N TYR A 39 -7.59 -10.97 -11.23
CA TYR A 39 -7.58 -10.88 -9.76
C TYR A 39 -7.13 -9.52 -9.18
N TYR A 40 -6.34 -8.78 -9.93
CA TYR A 40 -5.72 -7.53 -9.51
C TYR A 40 -6.38 -6.29 -10.13
N CYS A 41 -7.32 -6.45 -11.05
CA CYS A 41 -8.03 -5.33 -11.67
C CYS A 41 -9.14 -4.84 -10.73
N ARG A 42 -9.06 -3.57 -10.32
CA ARG A 42 -10.03 -2.93 -9.41
C ARG A 42 -9.99 -1.41 -9.55
N PRO A 43 -10.95 -0.65 -8.99
CA PRO A 43 -10.92 0.81 -9.05
C PRO A 43 -9.60 1.39 -8.50
N GLY A 44 -8.95 2.24 -9.28
CA GLY A 44 -7.62 2.80 -8.96
C GLY A 44 -6.43 1.92 -9.33
N HIS A 45 -6.67 0.69 -9.80
CA HIS A 45 -5.67 -0.24 -10.33
C HIS A 45 -6.24 -1.03 -11.51
N ILE A 46 -6.75 -0.34 -12.53
CA ILE A 46 -7.23 -0.95 -13.78
C ILE A 46 -6.14 -1.03 -14.87
N ALA A 47 -4.98 -0.45 -14.62
CA ALA A 47 -3.81 -0.53 -15.47
C ALA A 47 -2.52 -0.43 -14.66
N ARG A 48 -1.38 -0.70 -15.31
CA ARG A 48 -0.06 -0.53 -14.69
C ARG A 48 0.18 0.94 -14.28
N LEU A 49 0.57 1.16 -13.03
CA LEU A 49 0.94 2.49 -12.54
C LEU A 49 2.32 2.90 -13.02
N LYS A 50 2.40 4.09 -13.64
CA LYS A 50 3.60 4.69 -14.21
C LYS A 50 3.76 6.13 -13.74
N SER A 51 5.00 6.56 -13.51
CA SER A 51 5.37 7.97 -13.29
C SER A 51 6.28 8.44 -14.43
N ASP A 52 6.01 9.61 -14.99
CA ASP A 52 6.89 10.20 -16.00
C ASP A 52 8.04 10.96 -15.34
N VAL A 53 9.27 10.55 -15.64
CA VAL A 53 10.50 11.10 -15.05
C VAL A 53 11.34 11.92 -16.03
N ALA A 54 10.86 12.10 -17.27
CA ALA A 54 11.58 12.84 -18.31
C ALA A 54 11.92 14.28 -17.88
N LEU A 55 11.04 14.89 -17.08
CA LEU A 55 11.24 16.21 -16.50
C LEU A 55 12.53 16.31 -15.66
N LEU A 56 12.90 15.23 -14.94
CA LEU A 56 14.10 15.20 -14.11
C LEU A 56 15.40 15.25 -14.92
N LEU A 57 15.32 14.95 -16.22
CA LEU A 57 16.46 14.99 -17.15
C LEU A 57 16.67 16.35 -17.80
N THR A 58 15.73 17.29 -17.63
CA THR A 58 15.77 18.60 -18.30
C THR A 58 16.92 19.49 -17.80
N CYS A 59 17.08 19.65 -16.48
CA CYS A 59 18.22 20.36 -15.91
C CYS A 59 18.48 20.00 -14.44
N ARG A 60 19.70 20.27 -13.96
CA ARG A 60 20.12 19.95 -12.58
C ARG A 60 19.26 20.65 -11.51
N ARG A 61 18.71 21.84 -11.78
CA ARG A 61 17.87 22.54 -10.81
C ARG A 61 16.54 21.80 -10.60
N ILE A 62 15.89 21.36 -11.68
CA ILE A 62 14.69 20.52 -11.60
C ILE A 62 15.00 19.23 -10.86
N TRP A 63 16.11 18.57 -11.21
CA TRP A 63 16.52 17.35 -10.51
C TRP A 63 16.64 17.60 -9.00
N LEU A 64 17.38 18.63 -8.57
CA LEU A 64 17.55 18.96 -7.15
C LEU A 64 16.23 19.27 -6.42
N GLU A 65 15.28 19.92 -7.10
CA GLU A 65 13.99 20.28 -6.50
C GLU A 65 13.00 19.09 -6.46
N ALA A 66 13.02 18.20 -7.46
CA ALA A 66 11.94 17.24 -7.73
C ALA A 66 12.32 15.75 -7.69
N ASN A 67 13.62 15.39 -7.65
CA ASN A 67 14.05 13.98 -7.79
C ASN A 67 13.48 13.00 -6.75
N ALA A 68 13.09 13.50 -5.56
CA ALA A 68 12.46 12.69 -4.53
C ALA A 68 10.98 12.35 -4.83
N MET A 69 10.30 13.19 -5.62
CA MET A 69 8.84 13.15 -5.79
C MET A 69 8.31 11.85 -6.41
N PRO A 70 8.90 11.28 -7.48
CA PRO A 70 8.41 10.03 -8.04
C PRO A 70 8.33 8.90 -7.00
N MET A 71 9.36 8.76 -6.15
CA MET A 71 9.37 7.73 -5.10
C MET A 71 8.42 8.05 -3.94
N LEU A 72 8.25 9.34 -3.62
CA LEU A 72 7.36 9.79 -2.54
C LEU A 72 5.88 9.66 -2.89
N GLN A 73 5.54 9.85 -4.17
CA GLN A 73 4.17 9.85 -4.65
C GLN A 73 3.74 8.47 -5.18
N ALA A 74 4.68 7.66 -5.66
CA ALA A 74 4.36 6.34 -6.17
C ALA A 74 3.78 5.44 -5.06
N GLU A 75 2.70 4.76 -5.42
CA GLU A 75 2.27 3.57 -4.71
C GLU A 75 3.06 2.37 -5.23
N HIS A 76 3.86 1.79 -4.36
CA HIS A 76 4.63 0.59 -4.64
C HIS A 76 3.81 -0.63 -4.25
N LEU A 77 3.17 -1.23 -5.25
CA LEU A 77 2.24 -2.32 -5.06
C LEU A 77 2.93 -3.68 -5.09
N TYR A 78 2.62 -4.51 -4.10
CA TYR A 78 3.12 -5.87 -3.96
C TYR A 78 1.97 -6.85 -3.85
N TYR A 79 2.18 -8.05 -4.36
CA TYR A 79 1.18 -9.10 -4.33
C TYR A 79 1.78 -10.33 -3.67
N PHE A 80 1.27 -10.68 -2.51
CA PHE A 80 1.52 -11.99 -1.94
C PHE A 80 0.51 -12.96 -2.55
N TYR A 81 0.85 -13.45 -3.75
CA TYR A 81 0.05 -14.28 -4.66
C TYR A 81 -0.91 -13.49 -5.58
N ARG A 82 -1.20 -14.06 -6.76
CA ARG A 82 -2.01 -13.45 -7.83
C ARG A 82 -1.52 -12.05 -8.23
N PRO A 83 -0.25 -11.91 -8.66
CA PRO A 83 0.32 -10.62 -9.02
C PRO A 83 -0.25 -10.08 -10.32
N ALA A 84 -0.37 -8.76 -10.41
CA ALA A 84 -0.43 -8.08 -11.70
C ALA A 84 0.87 -8.34 -12.49
N PRO A 85 0.86 -8.18 -13.83
CA PRO A 85 2.07 -8.20 -14.65
C PRO A 85 2.91 -6.94 -14.41
N ASP A 86 3.40 -6.81 -13.19
CA ASP A 86 4.21 -5.72 -12.70
C ASP A 86 5.62 -6.25 -12.36
N GLU A 87 6.64 -5.44 -12.59
CA GLU A 87 8.05 -5.81 -12.40
C GLU A 87 8.53 -5.54 -10.96
N ARG A 88 7.66 -4.98 -10.11
CA ARG A 88 7.95 -4.69 -8.70
C ARG A 88 8.08 -6.00 -7.92
N THR A 89 9.32 -6.36 -7.62
CA THR A 89 9.70 -7.56 -6.86
C THR A 89 10.64 -7.20 -5.71
N LYS A 90 10.88 -8.15 -4.79
CA LYS A 90 11.91 -7.98 -3.75
C LYS A 90 13.31 -7.70 -4.32
N TRP A 91 13.59 -8.15 -5.54
CA TRP A 91 14.84 -7.87 -6.24
C TRP A 91 14.91 -6.43 -6.73
N TRP A 92 13.81 -5.92 -7.27
CA TRP A 92 13.68 -4.51 -7.62
C TRP A 92 13.86 -3.60 -6.39
N MET A 93 13.19 -3.92 -5.28
CA MET A 93 13.36 -3.20 -3.99
C MET A 93 14.81 -3.21 -3.51
N ALA A 94 15.49 -4.35 -3.64
CA ALA A 94 16.89 -4.48 -3.27
C ALA A 94 17.81 -3.55 -4.11
N GLN A 95 17.45 -3.24 -5.35
CA GLN A 95 18.22 -2.39 -6.26
C GLN A 95 18.05 -0.88 -6.01
N LEU A 96 17.07 -0.47 -5.20
CA LEU A 96 16.89 0.95 -4.90
C LEU A 96 18.15 1.57 -4.28
N SER A 97 18.46 2.81 -4.64
CA SER A 97 19.48 3.61 -3.97
C SER A 97 19.02 4.00 -2.56
N ASP A 98 19.94 4.40 -1.70
CA ASP A 98 19.58 4.86 -0.36
C ASP A 98 18.75 6.14 -0.40
N HIS A 99 18.96 6.99 -1.41
CA HIS A 99 18.11 8.14 -1.70
C HIS A 99 16.66 7.72 -2.00
N ASN A 100 16.46 6.71 -2.86
CA ASN A 100 15.12 6.24 -3.19
C ASN A 100 14.45 5.52 -2.01
N ARG A 101 15.23 4.78 -1.20
CA ARG A 101 14.72 4.16 0.04
C ARG A 101 14.26 5.19 1.06
N ALA A 102 15.02 6.27 1.25
CA ALA A 102 14.64 7.36 2.16
C ALA A 102 13.38 8.12 1.70
N ASN A 103 13.11 8.09 0.40
CA ASN A 103 11.97 8.73 -0.23
C ASN A 103 10.83 7.75 -0.56
N PHE A 104 10.81 6.58 0.06
CA PHE A 104 9.80 5.57 -0.20
C PHE A 104 8.44 5.97 0.41
N GLY A 105 7.52 6.41 -0.44
CA GLY A 105 6.24 6.99 -0.01
C GLY A 105 5.26 5.94 0.52
N HIS A 106 4.64 5.21 -0.39
CA HIS A 106 3.52 4.33 -0.09
C HIS A 106 3.85 2.90 -0.51
N LEU A 107 3.91 1.98 0.46
CA LEU A 107 4.03 0.55 0.24
C LEU A 107 2.67 -0.09 0.44
N HIS A 108 2.10 -0.65 -0.62
CA HIS A 108 0.81 -1.32 -0.56
C HIS A 108 0.99 -2.79 -0.91
N MET A 109 0.44 -3.70 -0.10
CA MET A 109 0.43 -5.13 -0.39
C MET A 109 -0.98 -5.71 -0.40
N TYR A 110 -1.26 -6.55 -1.40
CA TYR A 110 -2.35 -7.52 -1.34
C TYR A 110 -1.84 -8.80 -0.69
N ALA A 111 -2.56 -9.29 0.32
CA ALA A 111 -2.12 -10.46 1.07
C ALA A 111 -3.25 -11.44 1.32
N GLN A 112 -3.06 -12.69 0.90
CA GLN A 112 -3.91 -13.78 1.38
C GLN A 112 -3.79 -13.93 2.90
N MET A 113 -4.89 -14.29 3.56
CA MET A 113 -4.96 -14.41 5.01
C MET A 113 -3.90 -15.38 5.57
N CYS A 114 -3.68 -16.51 4.88
CA CYS A 114 -2.65 -17.49 5.25
C CYS A 114 -1.23 -16.92 5.24
N ASN A 115 -0.97 -15.94 4.37
CA ASN A 115 0.34 -15.37 4.16
C ASN A 115 0.59 -14.22 5.13
N ILE A 116 -0.38 -13.31 5.33
CA ILE A 116 -0.21 -12.22 6.30
C ILE A 116 -0.10 -12.74 7.73
N GLU A 117 -0.83 -13.81 8.07
CA GLU A 117 -0.69 -14.48 9.36
C GLU A 117 0.72 -15.05 9.56
N ARG A 118 1.36 -15.55 8.50
CA ARG A 118 2.74 -16.06 8.55
C ARG A 118 3.77 -14.94 8.60
N LEU A 119 3.59 -13.89 7.80
CA LEU A 119 4.51 -12.74 7.73
C LEU A 119 4.62 -11.96 9.04
N THR A 120 3.57 -11.99 9.84
CA THR A 120 3.52 -11.30 11.14
C THR A 120 3.85 -12.22 12.30
N ALA A 121 3.98 -13.54 12.08
CA ALA A 121 4.27 -14.52 13.13
C ALA A 121 5.69 -14.43 13.68
N THR A 122 6.63 -13.86 12.94
CA THR A 122 8.04 -13.74 13.34
C THR A 122 8.53 -12.32 13.07
N PRO A 123 9.12 -11.62 14.05
CA PRO A 123 9.72 -10.31 13.82
C PRO A 123 10.76 -10.34 12.68
N GLY A 124 10.72 -9.35 11.78
CA GLY A 124 11.61 -9.27 10.63
C GLY A 124 11.10 -9.96 9.35
N ALA A 125 10.17 -10.92 9.47
CA ALA A 125 9.65 -11.64 8.30
C ALA A 125 8.89 -10.71 7.32
N LEU A 126 8.26 -9.65 7.84
CA LEU A 126 7.64 -8.63 7.00
C LEU A 126 8.69 -7.92 6.14
N ARG A 127 9.78 -7.44 6.74
CA ARG A 127 10.88 -6.81 5.99
C ARG A 127 11.49 -7.78 4.97
N GLU A 128 11.74 -9.04 5.34
CA GLU A 128 12.33 -10.06 4.47
C GLU A 128 11.49 -10.40 3.24
N PHE A 129 10.16 -10.21 3.32
CA PHE A 129 9.30 -10.34 2.15
C PHE A 129 9.64 -9.32 1.06
N PHE A 130 9.91 -8.08 1.46
CA PHE A 130 10.18 -6.97 0.54
C PHE A 130 11.66 -6.81 0.19
N LEU A 131 12.57 -7.22 1.07
CA LEU A 131 14.01 -7.01 0.92
C LEU A 131 14.78 -8.32 1.04
N SER A 132 15.53 -8.66 -0.01
CA SER A 132 16.40 -9.85 -0.02
C SER A 132 17.79 -9.63 0.62
N LYS A 133 18.11 -8.39 1.02
CA LYS A 133 19.41 -8.03 1.60
C LYS A 133 19.44 -8.23 3.12
N ARG A 134 20.65 -8.41 3.65
CA ARG A 134 20.93 -8.40 5.09
C ARG A 134 20.31 -7.17 5.73
N LEU A 135 19.70 -7.35 6.91
CA LEU A 135 19.13 -6.27 7.71
C LEU A 135 20.13 -5.13 7.91
N GLN A 136 19.74 -3.93 7.47
CA GLN A 136 20.43 -2.68 7.73
C GLN A 136 19.47 -1.72 8.42
N ALA A 137 19.98 -0.94 9.36
CA ALA A 137 19.16 0.05 10.06
C ALA A 137 18.58 1.04 9.05
N GLY A 138 17.25 1.16 9.00
CA GLY A 138 16.57 2.11 8.15
C GLY A 138 16.48 1.76 6.66
N ASP A 139 16.71 0.51 6.27
CA ASP A 139 16.53 0.07 4.87
C ASP A 139 15.08 -0.15 4.45
N PHE A 140 14.16 -0.22 5.42
CA PHE A 140 12.74 -0.40 5.23
C PHE A 140 11.99 0.68 6.03
N GLN A 141 11.58 1.76 5.34
CA GLN A 141 10.94 2.92 5.98
C GLN A 141 9.82 3.53 5.11
N PRO A 142 8.79 2.75 4.73
CA PRO A 142 7.66 3.32 4.00
C PRO A 142 6.96 4.38 4.88
N ARG A 143 6.60 5.54 4.31
CA ARG A 143 5.80 6.54 5.03
C ARG A 143 4.38 6.04 5.31
N VAL A 144 3.82 5.32 4.34
CA VAL A 144 2.52 4.64 4.43
C VAL A 144 2.73 3.15 4.17
N PHE A 145 2.28 2.32 5.10
CA PHE A 145 2.18 0.88 4.90
C PHE A 145 0.72 0.48 4.81
N HIS A 146 0.32 -0.13 3.69
CA HIS A 146 -1.05 -0.46 3.38
C HIS A 146 -1.17 -1.95 3.09
N VAL A 147 -2.07 -2.65 3.78
CA VAL A 147 -2.42 -4.03 3.52
C VAL A 147 -3.87 -4.11 3.09
N THR A 148 -4.14 -4.77 1.97
CA THR A 148 -5.49 -5.11 1.56
C THR A 148 -5.70 -6.63 1.62
N ILE A 149 -6.79 -7.03 2.28
CA ILE A 149 -7.38 -8.36 2.16
C ILE A 149 -8.56 -8.26 1.18
N ARG A 150 -8.34 -8.69 -0.06
CA ARG A 150 -9.41 -8.75 -1.09
C ARG A 150 -10.46 -9.79 -0.73
N HIS A 151 -11.63 -9.74 -1.36
CA HIS A 151 -12.62 -10.82 -1.23
C HIS A 151 -11.99 -12.21 -1.50
N THR A 152 -11.08 -12.29 -2.47
CA THR A 152 -10.39 -13.52 -2.84
C THR A 152 -9.18 -13.88 -1.96
N ASP A 153 -8.88 -13.08 -0.94
CA ASP A 153 -7.75 -13.31 -0.05
C ASP A 153 -8.18 -13.89 1.31
N TRP A 154 -9.49 -13.93 1.58
CA TRP A 154 -10.06 -14.58 2.76
C TRP A 154 -9.88 -16.09 2.72
N TRP A 155 -9.82 -16.70 3.90
CA TRP A 155 -9.75 -18.16 4.04
C TRP A 155 -10.90 -18.86 3.31
N TYR A 156 -10.56 -19.74 2.37
CA TYR A 156 -11.51 -20.60 1.63
C TYR A 156 -12.67 -19.85 0.97
N TRP A 157 -12.42 -18.63 0.48
CA TRP A 157 -13.43 -17.81 -0.20
C TRP A 157 -14.10 -18.55 -1.36
N GLU A 158 -13.38 -19.45 -2.06
CA GLU A 158 -13.91 -20.23 -3.18
C GLU A 158 -15.07 -21.16 -2.79
N ARG A 159 -15.24 -21.43 -1.49
CA ARG A 159 -16.20 -22.38 -0.93
C ARG A 159 -17.28 -21.73 -0.04
N GLU A 160 -17.52 -20.43 -0.18
CA GLU A 160 -18.42 -19.67 0.71
C GLU A 160 -18.09 -19.79 2.21
N ALA A 161 -16.83 -19.97 2.57
CA ALA A 161 -16.49 -19.96 3.98
C ALA A 161 -16.86 -18.60 4.63
N PRO A 162 -17.29 -18.59 5.90
CA PRO A 162 -17.49 -17.37 6.66
C PRO A 162 -16.19 -16.56 6.79
N LEU A 163 -16.30 -15.23 6.84
CA LEU A 163 -15.15 -14.35 7.05
C LEU A 163 -14.51 -14.64 8.41
N ARG A 164 -13.19 -14.82 8.43
CA ARG A 164 -12.39 -15.08 9.64
C ARG A 164 -11.10 -14.29 9.58
N LEU A 165 -10.81 -13.59 10.66
CA LEU A 165 -9.59 -12.83 10.86
C LEU A 165 -9.17 -13.00 12.33
N ALA A 166 -7.93 -13.42 12.55
CA ALA A 166 -7.38 -13.54 13.89
C ALA A 166 -6.68 -12.23 14.30
N ASP A 167 -7.19 -11.55 15.31
CA ASP A 167 -6.70 -10.23 15.75
C ASP A 167 -5.19 -10.23 16.06
N ARG A 168 -4.63 -11.40 16.47
CA ARG A 168 -3.21 -11.60 16.79
C ARG A 168 -2.26 -11.11 15.70
N TRP A 169 -2.58 -11.30 14.43
CA TRP A 169 -1.66 -10.91 13.34
C TRP A 169 -1.72 -9.40 13.10
N VAL A 170 -2.87 -8.77 13.29
CA VAL A 170 -3.02 -7.31 13.23
C VAL A 170 -2.27 -6.66 14.39
N VAL A 171 -2.41 -7.21 15.60
CA VAL A 171 -1.63 -6.77 16.77
C VAL A 171 -0.13 -6.92 16.52
N ALA A 172 0.31 -8.05 15.97
CA ALA A 172 1.71 -8.27 15.63
C ALA A 172 2.21 -7.29 14.56
N LEU A 173 1.39 -7.00 13.54
CA LEU A 173 1.70 -6.02 12.49
C LEU A 173 1.82 -4.60 13.07
N LEU A 174 0.88 -4.16 13.90
CA LEU A 174 0.94 -2.86 14.58
C LEU A 174 2.16 -2.76 15.51
N ASN A 175 2.64 -3.89 16.03
CA ASN A 175 3.72 -3.93 17.00
C ASN A 175 5.11 -4.20 16.43
N THR A 176 5.20 -4.55 15.14
CA THR A 176 6.45 -4.97 14.52
C THR A 176 7.52 -3.85 14.59
N PRO A 177 8.79 -4.18 14.87
CA PRO A 177 9.88 -3.21 14.77
C PRO A 177 10.06 -2.69 13.33
N ASP A 178 9.66 -3.47 12.32
CA ASP A 178 9.88 -3.15 10.90
C ASP A 178 9.14 -1.88 10.43
N LEU A 179 8.05 -1.50 11.10
CA LEU A 179 7.18 -0.37 10.71
C LEU A 179 7.27 0.83 11.68
N ARG A 180 8.30 0.87 12.53
CA ARG A 180 8.45 1.94 13.55
C ARG A 180 8.88 3.29 13.00
N SER A 181 9.26 3.35 11.73
CA SER A 181 9.48 4.59 10.97
C SER A 181 8.25 5.01 10.15
N THR A 182 7.25 4.14 10.00
CA THR A 182 6.04 4.36 9.20
C THR A 182 5.07 5.29 9.90
N LYS A 183 4.54 6.29 9.19
CA LYS A 183 3.64 7.29 9.76
C LYS A 183 2.18 6.86 9.76
N VAL A 184 1.80 6.07 8.76
CA VAL A 184 0.43 5.64 8.56
C VAL A 184 0.41 4.15 8.24
N LEU A 185 -0.39 3.40 8.99
CA LEU A 185 -0.72 2.01 8.67
C LEU A 185 -2.17 1.94 8.23
N LYS A 186 -2.44 1.33 7.08
CA LYS A 186 -3.79 1.09 6.56
C LYS A 186 -4.06 -0.40 6.47
N LEU A 187 -5.23 -0.83 6.93
CA LEU A 187 -5.78 -2.15 6.70
C LEU A 187 -7.11 -2.01 5.97
N GLU A 188 -7.14 -2.44 4.72
CA GLU A 188 -8.32 -2.49 3.88
C GLU A 188 -8.89 -3.91 3.86
N LEU A 189 -10.16 -4.04 4.20
CA LEU A 189 -10.89 -5.30 4.24
C LEU A 189 -12.03 -5.25 3.22
N GLU A 190 -11.90 -6.04 2.16
CA GLU A 190 -12.89 -6.13 1.09
C GLU A 190 -13.68 -7.44 1.19
N THR A 191 -15.00 -7.35 1.06
CA THR A 191 -15.90 -8.50 0.98
C THR A 191 -16.99 -8.26 -0.06
N LEU A 192 -17.85 -9.26 -0.26
CA LEU A 192 -19.05 -9.11 -1.08
C LEU A 192 -20.20 -8.54 -0.23
N ASP A 193 -21.10 -7.79 -0.88
CA ASP A 193 -22.24 -7.11 -0.26
C ASP A 193 -23.06 -8.01 0.69
N TYR A 194 -23.34 -9.24 0.28
CA TYR A 194 -24.10 -10.21 1.08
C TYR A 194 -23.33 -10.80 2.28
N LYS A 195 -22.03 -10.49 2.43
CA LYS A 195 -21.19 -10.86 3.59
C LYS A 195 -20.85 -9.68 4.50
N VAL A 196 -21.39 -8.49 4.26
CA VAL A 196 -21.10 -7.29 5.06
C VAL A 196 -21.41 -7.50 6.55
N ASP A 197 -22.49 -8.22 6.88
CA ASP A 197 -22.83 -8.51 8.27
C ASP A 197 -21.80 -9.39 8.99
N GLN A 198 -21.02 -10.19 8.26
CA GLN A 198 -19.89 -10.94 8.82
C GLN A 198 -18.66 -10.05 9.03
N LEU A 199 -18.50 -8.99 8.23
CA LEU A 199 -17.37 -8.07 8.34
C LEU A 199 -17.53 -7.11 9.53
N LYS A 200 -18.75 -6.63 9.81
CA LYS A 200 -19.06 -5.72 10.93
C LYS A 200 -18.43 -6.17 12.26
N PRO A 201 -18.66 -7.39 12.79
CA PRO A 201 -18.09 -7.79 14.06
C PRO A 201 -16.56 -7.93 14.02
N ILE A 202 -15.95 -8.13 12.84
CA ILE A 202 -14.48 -8.11 12.69
C ILE A 202 -13.99 -6.68 12.86
N VAL A 203 -14.58 -5.73 12.13
CA VAL A 203 -14.21 -4.31 12.19
C VAL A 203 -14.37 -3.76 13.61
N GLU A 204 -15.46 -4.09 14.31
CA GLU A 204 -15.66 -3.62 15.70
C GLU A 204 -14.56 -4.12 16.64
N ARG A 205 -14.14 -5.39 16.55
CA ARG A 205 -13.01 -5.88 17.37
C ARG A 205 -11.70 -5.17 17.03
N LEU A 206 -11.46 -4.87 15.75
CA LEU A 206 -10.25 -4.20 15.32
C LEU A 206 -10.20 -2.72 15.75
N ARG A 207 -11.36 -2.10 16.04
CA ARG A 207 -11.41 -0.71 16.51
C ARG A 207 -10.73 -0.49 17.85
N ASP A 208 -10.72 -1.51 18.69
CA ASP A 208 -10.10 -1.45 20.01
C ASP A 208 -8.58 -1.66 19.96
N LEU A 209 -8.02 -1.99 18.79
CA LEU A 209 -6.60 -2.27 18.65
C LEU A 209 -5.79 -1.00 18.45
N ASN A 210 -4.73 -0.86 19.25
CA ASN A 210 -3.66 0.10 19.08
C ASN A 210 -2.33 -0.63 19.29
N SER A 211 -1.21 -0.07 18.80
CA SER A 211 0.09 -0.68 19.14
C SER A 211 0.42 -0.46 20.61
N GLU A 212 1.37 -1.24 21.11
CA GLU A 212 2.12 -0.91 22.31
C GLU A 212 2.93 0.37 22.05
N GLU A 213 3.17 1.12 23.12
CA GLU A 213 4.05 2.28 23.10
C GLU A 213 5.51 1.83 23.23
N LYS A 214 6.30 1.98 22.17
CA LYS A 214 7.71 1.55 22.10
C LYS A 214 8.64 2.69 21.73
N GLU A 215 9.90 2.60 22.16
CA GLU A 215 10.95 3.51 21.70
C GLU A 215 11.25 3.26 20.22
N THR A 216 11.29 4.33 19.43
CA THR A 216 11.44 4.21 17.96
C THR A 216 12.50 5.11 17.36
N HIS A 217 12.71 6.30 17.92
CA HIS A 217 13.67 7.26 17.40
C HIS A 217 14.29 8.07 18.53
N ILE A 218 15.48 8.61 18.29
CA ILE A 218 16.16 9.50 19.24
C ILE A 218 16.03 10.92 18.69
N ILE A 219 15.38 11.80 19.44
CA ILE A 219 15.31 13.25 19.15
C ILE A 219 16.11 13.97 20.22
N ASN A 220 17.11 14.74 19.82
CA ASN A 220 17.97 15.53 20.72
C ASN A 220 18.56 14.69 21.87
N GLY A 221 19.02 13.47 21.56
CA GLY A 221 19.60 12.56 22.55
C GLY A 221 18.60 11.87 23.48
N LYS A 222 17.29 12.09 23.32
CA LYS A 222 16.25 11.44 24.12
C LYS A 222 15.46 10.43 23.29
N PRO A 223 15.27 9.19 23.78
CA PRO A 223 14.40 8.24 23.12
C PRO A 223 12.97 8.76 23.10
N GLN A 224 12.35 8.67 21.94
CA GLN A 224 10.95 8.99 21.71
C GLN A 224 10.17 7.68 21.66
N ARG A 225 9.02 7.71 22.31
CA ARG A 225 8.08 6.60 22.32
C ARG A 225 6.93 6.92 21.38
N THR A 226 6.53 5.95 20.58
CA THR A 226 5.45 6.11 19.59
C THR A 226 4.48 4.96 19.67
N LYS A 227 3.25 5.21 19.24
CA LYS A 227 2.14 4.27 19.33
C LYS A 227 1.21 4.49 18.14
N PHE A 228 0.98 3.43 17.37
CA PHE A 228 -0.08 3.47 16.37
C PHE A 228 -1.44 3.57 17.06
N VAL A 229 -2.12 4.70 16.85
CA VAL A 229 -3.46 4.99 17.33
C VAL A 229 -4.42 4.97 16.15
N LEU A 230 -5.53 4.25 16.30
CA LEU A 230 -6.56 4.18 15.28
C LEU A 230 -7.20 5.56 15.06
N HIS A 231 -7.34 5.96 13.80
CA HIS A 231 -8.11 7.12 13.40
C HIS A 231 -9.61 6.84 13.56
N GLU A 232 -10.34 7.75 14.23
CA GLU A 232 -11.76 7.57 14.54
C GLU A 232 -12.63 7.28 13.31
N LYS A 233 -12.33 7.97 12.20
CA LYS A 233 -13.10 7.84 10.97
C LYS A 233 -12.61 6.65 10.15
N LEU A 234 -13.49 5.68 9.94
CA LEU A 234 -13.29 4.63 8.95
C LEU A 234 -13.67 5.14 7.56
N GLU A 235 -12.93 4.69 6.55
CA GLU A 235 -13.30 4.90 5.15
C GLU A 235 -14.10 3.68 4.68
N THR A 236 -15.18 3.92 3.96
CA THR A 236 -15.95 2.85 3.32
C THR A 236 -16.15 3.18 1.86
N PHE A 237 -16.07 2.15 1.03
CA PHE A 237 -16.19 2.29 -0.42
C PHE A 237 -16.88 1.04 -0.97
N ASN A 238 -17.69 1.22 -2.01
CA ASN A 238 -18.35 0.12 -2.70
C ASN A 238 -18.01 0.21 -4.19
N TRP A 239 -17.86 -0.95 -4.82
CA TRP A 239 -17.63 -1.02 -6.25
C TRP A 239 -18.22 -2.29 -6.85
N GLU A 240 -18.35 -2.31 -8.17
CA GLU A 240 -18.83 -3.48 -8.88
C GLU A 240 -17.77 -4.00 -9.85
N GLY A 241 -17.59 -5.32 -9.86
CA GLY A 241 -16.70 -6.02 -10.79
C GLY A 241 -17.42 -7.18 -11.48
N PRO A 242 -16.75 -7.83 -12.42
CA PRO A 242 -17.28 -9.02 -13.08
C PRO A 242 -17.40 -10.19 -12.09
N ALA A 243 -18.35 -11.09 -12.34
CA ALA A 243 -18.55 -12.29 -11.50
C ALA A 243 -17.64 -13.48 -11.88
N ASN A 244 -16.84 -13.34 -12.94
CA ASN A 244 -15.74 -14.25 -13.22
C ASN A 244 -14.43 -13.62 -12.73
N ILE A 245 -13.54 -14.47 -12.20
CA ILE A 245 -12.23 -14.06 -11.71
C ILE A 245 -11.19 -14.91 -12.44
N ASP A 246 -10.26 -14.26 -13.15
CA ASP A 246 -9.38 -14.87 -14.16
C ASP A 246 -10.15 -15.76 -15.16
N GLY A 247 -11.30 -15.27 -15.64
CA GLY A 247 -12.17 -16.00 -16.56
C GLY A 247 -12.89 -17.22 -15.95
N LYS A 248 -12.73 -17.49 -14.65
CA LYS A 248 -13.36 -18.63 -13.95
C LYS A 248 -14.59 -18.18 -13.18
N LYS A 249 -15.66 -18.96 -13.30
CA LYS A 249 -16.84 -18.82 -12.44
C LYS A 249 -16.65 -19.63 -11.17
N HIS A 250 -17.09 -19.07 -10.05
CA HIS A 250 -17.09 -19.76 -8.77
C HIS A 250 -18.53 -20.10 -8.40
N ALA A 251 -18.74 -21.34 -7.92
CA ALA A 251 -20.06 -21.84 -7.52
C ALA A 251 -20.89 -20.88 -6.66
N PRO A 252 -20.31 -20.12 -5.70
CA PRO A 252 -21.07 -19.22 -4.84
C PRO A 252 -21.86 -18.10 -5.52
N TYR A 253 -21.43 -17.69 -6.70
CA TYR A 253 -21.99 -16.56 -7.43
C TYR A 253 -21.99 -16.85 -8.94
N ALA A 254 -22.14 -18.13 -9.31
CA ALA A 254 -22.11 -18.58 -10.69
C ALA A 254 -23.27 -18.04 -11.54
N ASP A 255 -24.38 -17.69 -10.87
CA ASP A 255 -25.60 -17.10 -11.41
C ASP A 255 -25.53 -15.56 -11.51
N LYS A 256 -24.57 -14.93 -10.85
CA LYS A 256 -24.39 -13.47 -10.90
C LYS A 256 -23.65 -13.06 -12.18
N SER A 257 -24.03 -11.91 -12.72
CA SER A 257 -23.30 -11.26 -13.83
C SER A 257 -22.23 -10.29 -13.33
N ARG A 258 -22.48 -9.64 -12.19
CA ARG A 258 -21.56 -8.73 -11.49
C ARG A 258 -21.52 -9.04 -10.00
N LEU A 259 -20.39 -8.71 -9.38
CA LEU A 259 -20.18 -8.77 -7.94
C LEU A 259 -20.14 -7.36 -7.38
N ARG A 260 -20.83 -7.17 -6.26
CA ARG A 260 -20.80 -5.94 -5.47
C ARG A 260 -19.87 -6.13 -4.31
N TYR A 261 -18.82 -5.32 -4.29
CA TYR A 261 -17.80 -5.32 -3.27
C TYR A 261 -18.08 -4.21 -2.26
N HIS A 262 -17.82 -4.52 -1.00
CA HIS A 262 -17.85 -3.59 0.11
C HIS A 262 -16.47 -3.59 0.76
N VAL A 263 -15.89 -2.40 0.91
CA VAL A 263 -14.55 -2.18 1.42
C VAL A 263 -14.62 -1.31 2.66
N VAL A 264 -13.93 -1.72 3.71
CA VAL A 264 -13.72 -0.94 4.93
C VAL A 264 -12.23 -0.76 5.16
N THR A 265 -11.78 0.48 5.35
CA THR A 265 -10.37 0.79 5.62
C THR A 265 -10.23 1.35 7.02
N LEU A 266 -9.41 0.67 7.82
CA LEU A 266 -8.95 1.12 9.13
C LEU A 266 -7.58 1.79 8.94
N THR A 267 -7.40 2.95 9.55
CA THR A 267 -6.14 3.72 9.45
C THR A 267 -5.60 4.00 10.84
N TRP A 268 -4.35 3.65 11.11
CA TRP A 268 -3.63 4.02 12.32
C TRP A 268 -2.53 5.03 12.00
N HIS A 269 -2.35 6.00 12.89
CA HIS A 269 -1.26 6.98 12.85
C HIS A 269 -0.27 6.70 13.98
N LEU A 270 1.02 6.73 13.67
CA LEU A 270 2.11 6.45 14.62
C LEU A 270 2.32 7.55 15.66
#